data_AF-A0A2S5LGG0-F1
#
_entry.id   AF-A0A2S5LGG0-F1
#
_cell.length_a   1.000
_cell.length_b   1.000
_cell.length_c   1.000
_cell.angle_alpha   90.00
_cell.angle_beta   90.00
_cell.angle_gamma   90.00
#
_symmetry.space_group_name_H-M   'P 1'
#
loop_
_entity.id
_entity.type
_entity.pdbx_description
1 polymer ?
#
loop_
_entity_poly.entity_id
_entity_poly.type
_entity_poly.pdbx_seq_one_letter_code
_entity_poly.pdbx_strand_id
1 'polypeptide(L)' 'PTLIDHLLASRTLAANWRETTILNEGLQDEVYAQEPVEGSLHAPVVAQFDLVEK' A
#
# COMPACT_ATOMS: atom_id res chain seq x y z
N PRO A 1 4.39 -13.26 -6.25
CA PRO A 1 3.53 -12.14 -5.82
C PRO A 1 3.27 -11.13 -6.97
N THR A 2 2.00 -10.79 -7.19
CA THR A 2 1.57 -9.80 -8.19
C THR A 2 1.01 -8.58 -7.48
N LEU A 3 1.47 -7.38 -7.82
CA LEU A 3 0.94 -6.13 -7.25
C LEU A 3 -0.39 -5.79 -7.93
N ILE A 4 -1.50 -5.83 -7.17
CA ILE A 4 -2.86 -5.58 -7.70
C ILE A 4 -3.54 -4.37 -7.06
N ASP A 5 -3.04 -3.89 -5.91
CA ASP A 5 -3.54 -2.72 -5.22
C ASP A 5 -2.79 -1.46 -5.68
N HIS A 6 -3.54 -0.44 -6.12
CA HIS A 6 -2.98 0.76 -6.76
C HIS A 6 -3.59 2.04 -6.20
N LEU A 7 -2.75 3.08 -6.09
CA LEU A 7 -3.17 4.44 -5.79
C LEU A 7 -3.03 5.30 -7.05
N LEU A 8 -4.15 5.76 -7.60
CA LEU A 8 -4.18 6.67 -8.75
C LEU A 8 -4.45 8.10 -8.28
N ALA A 9 -3.62 9.04 -8.72
CA ALA A 9 -3.69 10.44 -8.32
C ALA A 9 -3.87 11.37 -9.52
N SER A 10 -4.59 12.48 -9.33
CA SER A 10 -4.62 13.57 -10.31
C SER A 10 -3.23 14.23 -10.41
N ARG A 11 -2.97 14.97 -11.50
CA ARG A 11 -1.67 15.63 -11.70
C ARG A 11 -1.26 16.53 -10.53
N THR A 12 -2.20 17.31 -10.00
CA THR A 12 -1.93 18.23 -8.89
C THR A 12 -1.56 17.50 -7.60
N LEU A 13 -2.22 16.36 -7.32
CA LEU A 13 -1.90 15.58 -6.13
C LEU A 13 -0.55 14.85 -6.30
N ALA A 14 -0.32 14.25 -7.48
CA ALA A 14 0.93 13.57 -7.80
C ALA A 14 2.15 14.51 -7.76
N ALA A 15 1.98 15.79 -8.10
CA ALA A 15 3.05 16.79 -8.01
C ALA A 15 3.56 17.03 -6.58
N ASN A 16 2.78 16.64 -5.56
CA ASN A 16 3.12 16.77 -4.15
C ASN A 16 3.45 15.43 -3.49
N TRP A 17 3.64 14.38 -4.30
CA TRP A 17 4.00 13.06 -3.79
C TRP A 17 5.39 13.09 -3.16
N ARG A 18 5.48 12.50 -1.96
CA ARG A 18 6.72 12.36 -1.22
C ARG A 18 7.23 10.92 -1.24
N GLU A 19 6.38 9.98 -0.86
CA GLU A 19 6.73 8.56 -0.86
C GLU A 19 5.51 7.66 -0.99
N THR A 20 5.74 6.43 -1.44
CA THR A 20 4.76 5.34 -1.40
C THR A 20 5.44 4.13 -0.79
N THR A 21 4.78 3.51 0.19
CA THR A 21 5.27 2.32 0.89
C THR A 21 4.18 1.25 0.93
N ILE A 22 4.60 -0.01 0.78
CA ILE A 22 3.75 -1.18 1.02
C ILE A 22 4.14 -1.74 2.38
N LEU A 23 3.18 -1.81 3.30
CA LEU A 23 3.39 -2.31 4.67
C LEU A 23 3.15 -3.82 4.71
N ASN A 24 4.05 -4.60 4.10
CA ASN A 24 3.94 -6.06 4.00
C ASN A 24 4.74 -6.84 5.06
N GLU A 25 5.35 -6.15 6.01
CA GLU A 25 6.11 -6.81 7.08
C GLU A 25 5.19 -7.67 7.94
N GLY A 26 5.58 -8.94 8.14
CA GLY A 26 4.81 -9.89 8.93
C GLY A 26 3.58 -10.48 8.24
N LEU A 27 3.28 -10.09 6.99
CA LEU A 27 2.21 -10.74 6.22
C LEU A 27 2.72 -12.04 5.59
N GLN A 28 2.12 -13.14 6.01
CA GLN A 28 2.36 -14.46 5.44
C GLN A 28 1.53 -14.64 4.17
N ASP A 29 2.12 -15.25 3.15
CA ASP A 29 1.39 -15.67 1.96
C ASP A 29 0.42 -16.80 2.34
N GLU A 30 -0.86 -16.66 1.99
CA GLU A 30 -1.90 -17.65 2.29
C GLU A 30 -1.58 -19.04 1.73
N VAL A 31 -0.85 -19.11 0.61
CA VAL A 31 -0.45 -20.37 -0.02
C VAL A 31 0.47 -21.17 0.90
N TYR A 32 1.22 -20.48 1.76
CA TYR A 32 2.18 -21.09 2.70
C TYR A 32 1.71 -21.00 4.15
N ALA A 33 0.49 -20.51 4.42
CA ALA A 33 -0.06 -20.44 5.76
C ALA A 33 -0.43 -21.84 6.26
N GLN A 34 0.07 -22.21 7.45
CA GLN A 34 -0.26 -23.50 8.08
C GLN A 34 -1.63 -23.46 8.77
N GLU A 35 -2.02 -22.28 9.24
CA GLU A 35 -3.30 -22.00 9.87
C GLU A 35 -4.07 -20.99 9.01
N PRO A 36 -5.41 -20.97 9.06
CA PRO A 36 -6.19 -19.95 8.38
C PRO A 36 -5.74 -18.55 8.79
N VAL A 37 -5.46 -17.69 7.81
CA VAL A 37 -5.13 -16.29 8.10
C VAL A 37 -6.42 -15.56 8.49
N GLU A 38 -6.51 -15.15 9.75
CA GLU A 38 -7.62 -14.29 10.20
C GLU A 38 -7.36 -12.84 9.78
N GLY A 39 -8.23 -12.29 8.92
CA GLY A 39 -8.17 -10.89 8.50
C GLY A 39 -7.88 -10.70 7.01
N SER A 40 -7.33 -9.52 6.66
CA SER A 40 -7.01 -9.17 5.28
C SER A 40 -5.71 -9.83 4.81
N LEU A 41 -5.74 -10.38 3.60
CA LEU A 41 -4.56 -10.93 2.90
C LEU A 41 -3.82 -9.87 2.06
N HIS A 42 -4.37 -8.67 1.98
CA HIS A 42 -3.77 -7.57 1.24
C HIS A 42 -2.89 -6.73 2.16
N ALA A 43 -1.67 -6.44 1.69
CA ALA A 43 -0.79 -5.48 2.33
C ALA A 43 -1.31 -4.05 2.13
N PRO A 44 -1.33 -3.20 3.18
CA PRO A 44 -1.66 -1.80 3.02
C PRO A 44 -0.68 -1.10 2.08
N VAL A 45 -1.22 -0.32 1.13
CA VAL A 45 -0.44 0.59 0.27
C VAL A 45 -0.70 2.01 0.75
N VAL A 46 0.37 2.71 1.14
CA VAL A 46 0.29 4.06 1.73
C VAL A 46 1.05 5.02 0.83
N ALA A 47 0.45 6.16 0.50
CA ALA A 47 1.13 7.28 -0.16
C ALA A 47 1.14 8.51 0.76
N GLN A 48 2.30 9.12 0.90
CA GLN A 48 2.50 10.37 1.63
C GLN A 48 2.66 11.51 0.62
N PHE A 49 2.03 12.65 0.94
CA PHE A 49 2.10 13.88 0.18
C PHE A 49 2.52 15.03 1.08
N ASP A 50 3.34 15.95 0.58
CA ASP A 50 3.66 17.19 1.29
C ASP A 50 2.55 18.21 1.03
N LEU A 51 2.03 18.83 2.10
CA LEU A 51 1.01 19.87 1.96
C LEU A 51 1.68 21.19 1.55
N VAL A 52 1.21 21.77 0.44
CA VAL A 52 1.59 23.13 0.07
C VAL A 52 0.64 24.09 0.77
N GLU A 53 1.16 24.88 1.71
CA GLU A 53 0.40 26.02 2.24
C GLU A 53 0.11 27.00 1.09
N LYS A 54 -1.13 27.51 1.04
CA LYS A 54 -1.59 28.46 0.02
C LYS A 54 -1.15 29.87 0.32
#